data_AF-A0AAU9WYP9-F1
#
_entry.id   AF-A0AAU9WYP9-F1
#
_cell.length_a   1.000
_cell.length_b   1.000
_cell.length_c   1.000
_cell.angle_alpha   90.00
_cell.angle_beta   90.00
_cell.angle_gamma   90.00
#
_symmetry.space_group_name_H-M   'P 1'
#
loop_
_entity.id
_entity.type
_entity.pdbx_description
1 polymer ?
#
loop_
_entity_poly.entity_id
_entity_poly.type
_entity_poly.pdbx_seq_one_letter_code
_entity_poly.pdbx_strand_id
1 'polypeptide(L)'
;MNGQPIDSGDTVSLSSNRYGISYRMYCTASTNTYCCVRSLTWSMTGSEWLKYSQATFQIFSKNAEDGSPVQYGDVVGFKYPYSTNSAWLTSYKGRFYPRNCSCCSKSSCAAENTNTGFKIFKKLP
;
A
#
# COMPACT_ATOMS: atom_id res chain seq x y z
N MET A 1 -12.90 -12.63 5.92
CA MET A 1 -12.81 -11.59 4.86
C MET A 1 -13.95 -11.87 3.89
N ASN A 2 -14.81 -10.90 3.61
CA ASN A 2 -16.08 -11.10 2.89
C ASN A 2 -15.93 -11.27 1.37
N GLY A 3 -14.78 -11.76 0.88
CA GLY A 3 -14.57 -12.09 -0.54
C GLY A 3 -14.70 -10.93 -1.54
N GLN A 4 -14.83 -9.69 -1.08
CA GLN A 4 -14.92 -8.54 -1.97
C GLN A 4 -13.59 -8.31 -2.70
N PRO A 5 -13.64 -7.96 -3.99
CA PRO A 5 -12.43 -7.60 -4.73
C PRO A 5 -11.75 -6.40 -4.07
N ILE A 6 -10.44 -6.29 -4.30
CA ILE A 6 -9.69 -5.07 -4.03
C ILE A 6 -9.69 -4.30 -5.34
N ASP A 7 -10.21 -3.09 -5.34
CA ASP A 7 -10.31 -2.24 -6.50
C ASP A 7 -9.22 -1.16 -6.48
N SER A 8 -8.83 -0.66 -7.66
CA SER A 8 -7.91 0.48 -7.74
C SER A 8 -8.53 1.70 -7.07
N GLY A 9 -7.77 2.41 -6.26
CA GLY A 9 -8.22 3.53 -5.42
C GLY A 9 -8.57 3.12 -3.98
N ASP A 10 -8.73 1.82 -3.70
CA ASP A 10 -9.09 1.35 -2.35
C ASP A 10 -8.03 1.68 -1.31
N THR A 11 -8.51 1.85 -0.07
CA THR A 11 -7.62 1.92 1.09
C THR A 11 -7.33 0.51 1.59
N VAL A 12 -6.05 0.16 1.62
CA VAL A 12 -5.55 -1.16 2.00
C VAL A 12 -4.56 -1.04 3.15
N SER A 13 -4.33 -2.14 3.85
CA SER A 13 -3.23 -2.29 4.79
C SER A 13 -2.43 -3.54 4.43
N LEU A 14 -1.11 -3.49 4.66
CA LEU A 14 -0.21 -4.58 4.30
C LEU A 14 0.16 -5.35 5.56
N SER A 15 -0.43 -6.54 5.75
CA SER A 15 -0.10 -7.42 6.87
C SER A 15 1.10 -8.31 6.58
N SER A 16 1.93 -8.58 7.58
CA SER A 16 3.04 -9.52 7.45
C SER A 16 2.55 -10.96 7.59
N ASN A 17 2.80 -11.81 6.59
CA ASN A 17 2.55 -13.25 6.72
C ASN A 17 3.44 -13.87 7.83
N ARG A 18 4.68 -13.40 7.96
CA ARG A 18 5.64 -13.92 8.96
C ARG A 18 5.19 -13.71 10.41
N TYR A 19 4.57 -12.56 10.71
CA TYR A 19 4.17 -12.19 12.08
C TYR A 19 2.66 -12.32 12.33
N GLY A 20 1.86 -12.49 11.29
CA GLY A 20 0.41 -12.61 11.36
C GLY A 20 -0.33 -11.30 11.09
N ILE A 21 -1.66 -11.41 11.03
CA ILE A 21 -2.56 -10.33 10.58
C ILE A 21 -2.60 -9.09 11.50
N SER A 22 -2.17 -9.23 12.76
CA SER A 22 -2.06 -8.12 13.71
C SER A 22 -0.87 -7.21 13.42
N TYR A 23 0.12 -7.70 12.67
CA TYR A 23 1.32 -6.95 12.30
C TYR A 23 1.19 -6.35 10.91
N ARG A 24 1.32 -5.02 10.82
CA ARG A 24 1.13 -4.29 9.57
C ARG A 24 2.31 -3.39 9.24
N MET A 25 2.49 -3.13 7.95
CA MET A 25 3.42 -2.12 7.47
C MET A 25 2.99 -0.76 8.00
N TYR A 26 3.90 -0.12 8.72
CA TYR A 26 3.71 1.17 9.36
C TYR A 26 4.84 2.09 8.92
N CYS A 27 4.49 3.29 8.47
CA CYS A 27 5.47 4.33 8.14
C CYS A 27 5.24 5.56 9.03
N THR A 28 6.27 6.42 9.12
CA THR A 28 6.10 7.77 9.67
C THR A 28 5.79 8.74 8.53
N ALA A 29 5.44 10.00 8.84
CA ALA A 29 5.27 11.03 7.83
C ALA A 29 6.58 11.44 7.12
N SER A 30 7.75 11.05 7.65
CA SER A 30 9.06 11.37 7.06
C SER A 30 9.39 10.47 5.87
N THR A 31 9.80 11.08 4.76
CA THR A 31 10.29 10.38 3.56
C THR A 31 11.69 9.76 3.73
N ASN A 32 12.39 10.13 4.80
CA ASN A 32 13.75 9.67 5.10
C ASN A 32 13.79 8.52 6.12
N THR A 33 12.68 8.27 6.80
CA THR A 33 12.54 7.19 7.78
C THR A 33 11.97 5.96 7.11
N TYR A 34 12.58 4.79 7.33
CA TYR A 34 12.06 3.55 6.76
C TYR A 34 10.77 3.12 7.47
N CYS A 35 9.88 2.50 6.71
CA CYS A 35 8.71 1.82 7.23
C CYS A 35 9.11 0.54 7.97
N CYS A 36 8.36 0.20 9.01
CA CYS A 36 8.58 -0.98 9.82
C CYS A 36 7.29 -1.77 9.99
N VAL A 37 7.41 -3.08 10.21
CA VAL A 37 6.25 -3.91 10.56
C VAL A 37 6.02 -3.76 12.06
N ARG A 38 4.82 -3.32 12.46
CA ARG A 38 4.44 -3.15 13.87
C ARG A 38 3.15 -3.88 14.19
N SER A 39 3.06 -4.41 15.41
CA SER A 39 1.81 -4.92 15.96
C SER A 39 0.85 -3.75 16.18
N LEU A 40 -0.36 -3.86 15.63
CA LEU A 40 -1.45 -2.96 15.95
C LEU A 40 -2.35 -3.66 16.98
N THR A 41 -2.58 -3.00 18.11
CA THR A 41 -3.35 -3.54 19.23
C THR A 41 -4.85 -3.67 18.94
N TRP A 42 -5.38 -2.95 17.96
CA TRP A 42 -6.81 -2.93 17.65
C TRP A 42 -7.15 -3.49 16.27
N SER A 43 -8.41 -3.92 16.15
CA SER A 43 -9.01 -4.38 14.90
C SER A 43 -9.16 -3.21 13.92
N MET A 44 -8.70 -3.36 12.67
CA MET A 44 -8.93 -2.40 11.57
C MET A 44 -10.35 -2.50 10.98
N THR A 45 -11.34 -2.90 11.78
CA THR A 45 -12.73 -3.07 11.35
C THR A 45 -13.57 -1.83 11.64
N GLY A 46 -14.63 -1.62 10.88
CA GLY A 46 -15.54 -0.49 11.10
C GLY A 46 -14.85 0.85 10.81
N SER A 47 -14.94 1.82 11.70
CA SER A 47 -14.28 3.12 11.58
C SER A 47 -12.88 3.17 12.21
N GLU A 48 -12.44 2.12 12.90
CA GLU A 48 -11.17 2.09 13.63
C GLU A 48 -9.93 2.20 12.73
N TRP A 49 -10.05 1.80 11.45
CA TRP A 49 -8.95 1.93 10.49
C TRP A 49 -8.52 3.40 10.28
N LEU A 50 -9.42 4.36 10.50
CA LEU A 50 -9.12 5.80 10.40
C LEU A 50 -8.05 6.25 11.42
N LYS A 51 -7.95 5.56 12.56
CA LYS A 51 -6.93 5.84 13.58
C LYS A 51 -5.53 5.40 13.14
N TYR A 52 -5.45 4.54 12.13
CA TYR A 52 -4.21 3.94 11.62
C TYR A 52 -3.88 4.44 10.21
N SER A 53 -4.04 5.74 9.97
CA SER A 53 -3.56 6.42 8.76
C SER A 53 -2.08 6.12 8.47
N GLN A 54 -1.28 5.88 9.51
CA GLN A 54 0.13 5.51 9.40
C GLN A 54 0.39 4.10 8.84
N ALA A 55 -0.61 3.22 8.86
CA ALA A 55 -0.54 1.82 8.42
C ALA A 55 -1.50 1.49 7.27
N THR A 56 -2.05 2.52 6.62
CA THR A 56 -2.96 2.39 5.48
C THR A 56 -2.36 3.08 4.26
N PHE A 57 -2.70 2.55 3.09
CA PHE A 57 -2.21 2.98 1.80
C PHE A 57 -3.37 3.00 0.82
N GLN A 58 -3.30 3.84 -0.21
CA GLN A 58 -4.18 3.70 -1.37
C GLN A 58 -3.48 2.84 -2.41
N ILE A 59 -4.15 1.78 -2.87
CA ILE A 59 -3.63 0.93 -3.95
C ILE A 59 -4.07 1.50 -5.29
N PHE A 60 -3.16 1.64 -6.26
CA PHE A 60 -3.50 2.06 -7.62
C PHE A 60 -2.94 1.07 -8.62
N SER A 61 -3.77 0.56 -9.53
CA SER A 61 -3.31 -0.27 -10.64
C SER A 61 -2.77 0.60 -11.78
N LYS A 62 -1.69 0.15 -12.42
CA LYS A 62 -1.03 0.86 -13.53
C LYS A 62 -1.98 1.19 -14.69
N ASN A 63 -2.77 0.18 -15.07
CA ASN A 63 -3.53 0.15 -16.32
C ASN A 63 -5.05 0.16 -16.09
N ALA A 64 -5.51 0.38 -14.85
CA ALA A 64 -6.92 0.32 -14.52
C ALA A 64 -7.41 1.67 -14.00
N GLU A 65 -8.69 1.97 -14.29
CA GLU A 65 -9.38 3.10 -13.70
C GLU A 65 -9.67 2.82 -12.22
N ASP A 66 -9.84 3.88 -11.42
CA ASP A 66 -10.27 3.71 -10.03
C ASP A 66 -11.66 3.08 -9.98
N GLY A 67 -11.88 2.17 -9.03
CA GLY A 67 -13.05 1.30 -8.97
C GLY A 67 -12.96 0.05 -9.83
N SER A 68 -11.88 -0.13 -10.62
CA SER A 68 -11.66 -1.38 -11.35
C SER A 68 -10.97 -2.43 -10.47
N PRO A 69 -11.40 -3.70 -10.48
CA PRO A 69 -10.78 -4.75 -9.70
C PRO A 69 -9.31 -5.00 -10.06
N VAL A 70 -8.44 -4.99 -9.05
CA VAL A 70 -7.04 -5.40 -9.16
C VAL A 70 -6.99 -6.90 -9.39
N GLN A 71 -6.27 -7.35 -10.43
CA GLN A 71 -6.17 -8.76 -10.81
C GLN A 71 -4.82 -9.38 -10.44
N TYR A 72 -4.75 -10.71 -10.54
CA TYR A 72 -3.47 -11.42 -10.44
C TYR A 72 -2.54 -10.97 -11.57
N GLY A 73 -1.29 -10.68 -11.25
CA GLY A 73 -0.28 -10.24 -12.20
C GLY A 73 -0.25 -8.73 -12.43
N ASP A 74 -1.25 -7.99 -11.93
CA ASP A 74 -1.29 -6.54 -12.04
C ASP A 74 -0.10 -5.89 -11.33
N VAL A 75 0.34 -4.78 -11.91
CA VAL A 75 1.34 -3.91 -11.31
C VAL A 75 0.61 -2.77 -10.64
N VAL A 76 0.83 -2.64 -9.34
CA VAL A 76 0.20 -1.63 -8.51
C VAL A 76 1.24 -0.76 -7.83
N GLY A 77 0.83 0.44 -7.43
CA GLY A 77 1.60 1.29 -6.52
C GLY A 77 0.78 1.57 -5.27
N PHE A 78 1.47 1.76 -4.14
CA PHE A 78 0.85 2.09 -2.86
C PHE A 78 1.12 3.54 -2.51
N LYS A 79 0.16 4.44 -2.77
CA LYS A 79 0.24 5.83 -2.35
C LYS A 79 0.08 5.91 -0.83
N TYR A 80 0.83 6.80 -0.18
CA TYR A 80 0.86 6.94 1.27
C TYR A 80 0.50 8.36 1.72
N PRO A 81 -0.82 8.66 1.84
CA PRO A 81 -1.30 10.02 2.09
C PRO A 81 -0.87 10.64 3.41
N TYR A 82 -0.48 9.82 4.40
CA TYR A 82 -0.08 10.30 5.73
C TYR A 82 1.26 11.06 5.72
N SER A 83 2.13 10.86 4.71
CA SER A 83 3.42 11.55 4.61
C SER A 83 3.30 12.85 3.82
N THR A 84 3.20 12.75 2.50
CA THR A 84 3.02 13.89 1.59
C THR A 84 2.05 13.47 0.50
N ASN A 85 1.44 14.43 -0.20
CA ASN A 85 0.58 14.10 -1.35
C ASN A 85 1.34 13.34 -2.46
N SER A 86 2.66 13.46 -2.51
CA SER A 86 3.51 12.78 -3.49
C SER A 86 4.12 11.49 -2.97
N ALA A 87 3.83 11.04 -1.75
CA ALA A 87 4.49 9.91 -1.12
C ALA A 87 3.91 8.57 -1.58
N TRP A 88 4.80 7.63 -1.92
CA TRP A 88 4.49 6.25 -2.33
C TRP A 88 5.42 5.29 -1.62
N LEU A 89 4.91 4.09 -1.32
CA LEU A 89 5.73 3.02 -0.78
C LEU A 89 6.81 2.65 -1.80
N THR A 90 8.06 2.78 -1.40
CA THR A 90 9.21 2.65 -2.27
C THR A 90 10.20 1.67 -1.66
N SER A 91 10.58 0.64 -2.41
CA SER A 91 11.69 -0.25 -2.07
C SER A 91 13.01 0.46 -2.41
N TYR A 92 13.87 0.67 -1.40
CA TYR A 92 15.17 1.28 -1.59
C TYR A 92 16.18 0.67 -0.64
N LYS A 93 17.31 0.17 -1.18
CA LYS A 93 18.41 -0.45 -0.41
C LYS A 93 17.91 -1.53 0.58
N GLY A 94 16.97 -2.37 0.15
CA GLY A 94 16.44 -3.49 0.96
C GLY A 94 15.46 -3.09 2.06
N ARG A 95 14.96 -1.85 2.07
CA ARG A 95 13.95 -1.37 3.01
C ARG A 95 12.84 -0.62 2.29
N PHE A 96 11.70 -0.47 2.95
CA PHE A 96 10.58 0.30 2.44
C PHE A 96 10.56 1.71 3.03
N TYR A 97 10.20 2.70 2.23
CA TYR A 97 10.11 4.10 2.60
C TYR A 97 8.89 4.76 1.95
N PRO A 98 8.26 5.77 2.57
CA PRO A 98 7.25 6.59 1.91
C PRO A 98 7.94 7.71 1.13
N ARG A 99 8.49 7.45 -0.06
CA ARG A 99 9.25 8.45 -0.83
C ARG A 99 8.38 9.19 -1.84
N ASN A 100 8.82 10.39 -2.20
CA ASN A 100 8.17 11.16 -3.24
C ASN A 100 8.32 10.45 -4.60
N CYS A 101 7.18 10.23 -5.27
CA CYS A 101 7.11 9.80 -6.66
C CYS A 101 6.28 10.78 -7.49
N SER A 102 4.97 10.89 -7.21
CA SER A 102 4.10 11.87 -7.88
C SER A 102 2.86 12.16 -7.04
N CYS A 103 2.37 13.40 -7.09
CA CYS A 103 1.09 13.76 -6.48
C CYS A 103 -0.10 13.16 -7.22
N CYS A 104 0.07 12.96 -8.53
CA CYS A 104 -1.04 13.03 -9.46
C CYS A 104 -0.93 11.98 -10.58
N SER A 105 0.29 11.54 -10.91
CA SER A 105 0.53 10.55 -11.96
C SER A 105 0.67 9.15 -11.36
N LYS A 106 -0.40 8.35 -11.46
CA LYS A 106 -0.42 6.96 -11.01
C LYS A 106 0.46 6.08 -11.89
N SER A 107 0.35 6.23 -13.21
CA SER A 107 1.03 5.40 -14.20
C SER A 107 2.55 5.46 -14.10
N SER A 108 3.12 6.59 -13.63
CA SER A 108 4.56 6.71 -13.37
C SER A 108 5.01 6.05 -12.07
N CYS A 109 4.13 5.91 -11.08
CA CYS A 109 4.47 5.37 -9.75
C CYS A 109 4.11 3.89 -9.62
N ALA A 110 2.93 3.48 -10.10
CA ALA A 110 2.53 2.10 -10.29
C ALA A 110 3.16 1.53 -11.57
N ALA A 111 4.50 1.57 -11.68
CA ALA A 111 5.21 1.23 -12.92
C ALA A 111 6.09 0.00 -12.75
N GLU A 112 6.14 -0.85 -13.78
CA GLU A 112 7.05 -2.00 -13.82
C GLU A 112 8.51 -1.56 -13.77
N ASN A 113 9.36 -2.41 -13.19
CA ASN A 113 10.81 -2.18 -13.10
C ASN A 113 11.18 -0.87 -12.40
N THR A 114 10.29 -0.37 -11.53
CA THR A 114 10.56 0.78 -10.66
C THR A 114 10.58 0.37 -9.20
N ASN A 115 11.09 1.25 -8.35
CA ASN A 115 11.13 1.02 -6.90
C ASN A 115 9.75 1.17 -6.22
N THR A 116 8.74 1.69 -6.92
CA THR A 116 7.41 1.99 -6.40
C THR A 116 6.32 1.07 -6.94
N GLY A 117 6.62 0.29 -7.97
CA GLY A 117 5.70 -0.70 -8.55
C GLY A 117 5.84 -2.07 -7.90
N PHE A 118 4.70 -2.71 -7.63
CA PHE A 118 4.59 -4.00 -6.98
C PHE A 118 3.70 -4.91 -7.82
N LYS A 119 4.12 -6.17 -8.01
CA LYS A 119 3.31 -7.16 -8.69
C LYS A 119 2.38 -7.88 -7.70
N ILE A 120 1.09 -7.93 -8.01
CA ILE A 120 0.10 -8.59 -7.17
C ILE A 120 0.04 -10.07 -7.50
N PHE A 121 0.27 -10.90 -6.48
CA PHE A 121 0.06 -12.34 -6.54
C PHE A 121 -1.11 -12.67 -5.61
N LYS A 122 -2.29 -12.86 -6.20
CA LYS A 122 -3.44 -13.41 -5.46
C LYS A 122 -3.14 -14.87 -5.13
N LYS A 123 -3.46 -15.30 -3.90
CA LYS A 123 -3.53 -16.74 -3.62
C LYS A 123 -4.58 -17.33 -4.55
N LEU A 124 -4.18 -18.34 -5.32
CA LEU A 124 -5.14 -19.18 -6.02
C LEU A 124 -5.98 -19.91 -4.96
N PRO A 125 -7.29 -20.09 -5.21
CA PRO A 125 -8.20 -20.75 -4.28
C PRO A 125 -7.73 -22.17 -3.92
#